data_AF-A0A9P1FZG8-F1
#
_entry.id   AF-A0A9P1FZG8-F1
#
_cell.length_a   1.000
_cell.length_b   1.000
_cell.length_c   1.000
_cell.angle_alpha   90.00
_cell.angle_beta   90.00
_cell.angle_gamma   90.00
#
_symmetry.space_group_name_H-M   'P 1'
#
loop_
_entity.id
_entity.type
_entity.pdbx_description
1 polymer ?
#
loop_
_entity_poly.entity_id
_entity_poly.type
_entity_poly.pdbx_seq_one_letter_code
_entity_poly.pdbx_strand_id
1 'polypeptide(L)'
;MNGPQRVLPKLPDILPNFLTADSEGTTDTDRAESLPQPEQPGSQPVEVTKYISDRHEKGRCDPCVFFTSVGCSKGVGCPYCHFPHGEVKSTHRPRKQTRDKYKADLQDLLLQHDGRLEEIHAELQAEARKNPYVRKLLQGYLDGREQDEGMVVPRPLPSAAVPGPGPGPVGPVGPVGPMGIRTVTVGPLSTGPDVGPIFQQRWIPPPPPAAPRLPSGFVPNHGSVAPPIPSSSSALGLLVNLGV
;
A
#
# COMPACT_ATOMS: atom_id res chain seq x y z
N MET A 1 27.70 6.45 15.09
CA MET A 1 28.08 5.58 13.95
C MET A 1 27.10 5.86 12.81
N ASN A 2 27.47 6.76 11.89
CA ASN A 2 26.69 7.04 10.68
C ASN A 2 27.08 6.00 9.63
N GLY A 3 26.11 5.20 9.18
CA GLY A 3 26.32 4.23 8.11
C GLY A 3 26.45 4.91 6.73
N PRO A 4 27.16 4.30 5.77
CA PRO A 4 27.37 4.88 4.45
C PRO A 4 26.05 4.96 3.68
N GLN A 5 25.69 6.16 3.22
CA GLN A 5 24.56 6.37 2.33
C GLN A 5 24.88 5.77 0.96
N ARG A 6 24.07 4.80 0.52
CA ARG A 6 24.13 4.28 -0.85
C ARG A 6 23.54 5.33 -1.78
N VAL A 7 24.37 5.89 -2.66
CA VAL A 7 23.97 6.82 -3.71
C VAL A 7 23.37 6.00 -4.86
N LEU A 8 22.07 6.16 -5.12
CA LEU A 8 21.41 5.54 -6.27
C LEU A 8 21.87 6.24 -7.57
N PRO A 9 22.14 5.49 -8.67
CA PRO A 9 22.47 6.10 -9.95
C PRO A 9 21.25 6.80 -10.57
N LYS A 10 21.50 7.99 -11.13
CA LYS A 10 20.52 8.87 -11.77
C LYS A 10 20.22 8.32 -13.17
N LEU A 11 18.97 7.92 -13.43
CA LEU A 11 18.51 7.49 -14.76
C LEU A 11 18.59 8.66 -15.76
N PRO A 12 19.04 8.42 -17.01
CA PRO A 12 19.08 9.45 -18.05
C PRO A 12 17.68 9.74 -18.60
N ASP A 13 17.41 11.03 -18.82
CA ASP A 13 16.22 11.55 -19.52
C ASP A 13 16.26 11.12 -21.00
N ILE A 14 15.69 9.95 -21.30
CA ILE A 14 15.45 9.50 -22.69
C ILE A 14 13.95 9.69 -22.96
N LEU A 15 13.57 10.90 -23.34
CA LEU A 15 12.32 11.12 -24.07
C LEU A 15 12.60 10.89 -25.56
N PRO A 16 12.02 9.87 -26.22
CA PRO A 16 12.03 9.82 -27.67
C PRO A 16 11.09 10.89 -28.22
N ASN A 17 11.69 11.85 -28.92
CA ASN A 17 11.05 12.65 -29.96
C ASN A 17 10.41 11.68 -30.98
N PHE A 18 9.11 11.41 -30.86
CA PHE A 18 8.35 10.83 -31.96
C PHE A 18 7.77 11.98 -32.79
N LEU A 19 8.64 12.48 -33.67
CA LEU A 19 8.27 13.33 -34.80
C LEU A 19 7.28 12.58 -35.69
N THR A 20 6.23 13.33 -36.03
CA THR A 20 5.32 13.17 -37.16
C THR A 20 6.03 12.65 -38.42
N ALA A 21 5.58 11.51 -38.93
CA ALA A 21 5.77 11.14 -40.32
C ALA A 21 4.44 10.62 -40.86
N ASP A 22 3.92 11.39 -41.80
CA ASP A 22 2.71 11.16 -42.55
C ASP A 22 2.92 9.92 -43.44
N SER A 23 1.98 8.98 -43.42
CA SER A 23 2.01 7.82 -44.32
C SER A 23 0.59 7.48 -44.74
N GLU A 24 0.13 8.25 -45.73
CA GLU A 24 -1.01 7.92 -46.55
C GLU A 24 -0.63 6.69 -47.41
N GLY A 25 -1.14 5.52 -47.01
CA GLY A 25 -0.89 4.24 -47.67
C GLY A 25 -2.17 3.44 -47.75
N THR A 26 -3.02 3.80 -48.70
CA THR A 26 -4.20 3.02 -49.10
C THR A 26 -3.76 1.71 -49.72
N THR A 27 -3.98 0.58 -49.04
CA THR A 27 -4.09 -0.71 -49.72
C THR A 27 -5.37 -1.39 -49.27
N ASP A 28 -6.39 -1.19 -50.11
CA ASP A 28 -7.53 -2.08 -50.29
C ASP A 28 -7.07 -3.53 -50.20
N THR A 29 -7.38 -4.18 -49.08
CA THR A 29 -7.36 -5.64 -48.98
C THR A 29 -8.72 -6.07 -48.48
N ASP A 30 -9.69 -6.00 -49.40
CA ASP A 30 -10.92 -6.78 -49.33
C ASP A 30 -10.55 -8.27 -49.29
N ARG A 31 -10.41 -8.83 -48.08
CA ARG A 31 -10.55 -10.26 -47.89
C ARG A 31 -11.17 -10.55 -46.54
N ALA A 32 -12.49 -10.62 -46.61
CA ALA A 32 -13.37 -11.23 -45.63
C ALA A 32 -12.82 -12.59 -45.18
N GLU A 33 -12.35 -12.64 -43.94
CA GLU A 33 -12.37 -13.86 -43.13
C GLU A 33 -12.66 -13.44 -41.70
N SER A 34 -13.94 -13.16 -41.47
CA SER A 34 -14.54 -12.98 -40.15
C SER A 34 -14.42 -14.29 -39.38
N LEU A 35 -13.25 -14.51 -38.80
CA LEU A 35 -13.01 -15.51 -37.78
C LEU A 35 -13.92 -15.18 -36.59
N PRO A 36 -14.74 -16.13 -36.11
CA PRO A 36 -15.53 -15.93 -34.92
C PRO A 36 -14.56 -15.59 -33.79
N GLN A 37 -14.69 -14.39 -33.24
CA GLN A 37 -14.00 -14.03 -32.01
C GLN A 37 -14.33 -15.12 -31.00
N PRO A 38 -13.34 -15.82 -30.41
CA PRO A 38 -13.60 -16.76 -29.35
C PRO A 38 -14.32 -15.99 -28.26
N GLU A 39 -15.59 -16.30 -28.08
CA GLU A 39 -16.46 -15.74 -27.05
C GLU A 39 -15.75 -16.01 -25.73
N GLN A 40 -15.05 -14.97 -25.23
CA GLN A 40 -14.31 -15.07 -23.99
C GLN A 40 -15.33 -15.49 -22.93
N PRO A 41 -15.18 -16.67 -22.29
CA PRO A 41 -16.17 -17.18 -21.37
C PRO A 41 -16.39 -16.13 -20.30
N GLY A 42 -17.61 -15.58 -20.30
CA GLY A 42 -18.03 -14.48 -19.46
C GLY A 42 -17.63 -14.76 -18.02
N SER A 43 -16.60 -14.06 -17.59
CA SER A 43 -16.09 -14.03 -16.23
C SER A 43 -17.14 -13.33 -15.38
N GLN A 44 -18.15 -14.09 -14.95
CA GLN A 44 -19.30 -13.67 -14.15
C GLN A 44 -18.86 -12.77 -12.99
N PRO A 45 -18.94 -11.44 -13.12
CA PRO A 45 -18.47 -10.51 -12.08
C PRO A 45 -19.40 -10.49 -10.86
N VAL A 46 -20.56 -11.18 -10.96
CA VAL A 46 -21.60 -11.25 -9.94
C VAL A 46 -21.21 -12.08 -8.72
N GLU A 47 -20.26 -13.01 -8.82
CA GLU A 47 -19.91 -13.86 -7.68
C GLU A 47 -18.95 -13.16 -6.71
N VAL A 48 -18.04 -12.33 -7.24
CA VAL A 48 -17.02 -11.60 -6.46
C VAL A 48 -17.69 -10.58 -5.52
N THR A 49 -18.70 -9.86 -6.00
CA THR A 49 -19.39 -8.82 -5.21
C THR A 49 -20.11 -9.41 -3.99
N LYS A 50 -20.76 -10.57 -4.14
CA LYS A 50 -21.44 -11.25 -3.03
C LYS A 50 -20.46 -11.71 -1.95
N TYR A 51 -19.29 -12.19 -2.33
CA TYR A 51 -18.24 -12.56 -1.37
C TYR A 51 -17.72 -11.34 -0.59
N ILE A 52 -17.56 -10.20 -1.28
CA ILE A 52 -17.10 -8.95 -0.66
C ILE A 52 -18.15 -8.40 0.30
N SER A 53 -19.44 -8.42 -0.07
CA SER A 53 -20.52 -7.93 0.80
C SER A 53 -20.63 -8.74 2.09
N ASP A 54 -20.58 -10.09 2.00
CA ASP A 54 -20.60 -10.97 3.18
C ASP A 54 -19.40 -10.71 4.12
N ARG A 55 -18.20 -10.47 3.57
CA ARG A 55 -17.04 -10.08 4.40
C ARG A 55 -17.18 -8.69 4.99
N HIS A 56 -17.83 -7.77 4.29
CA HIS A 56 -18.06 -6.41 4.77
C HIS A 56 -19.01 -6.42 5.97
N GLU A 57 -20.14 -7.11 5.87
CA GLU A 57 -21.09 -7.29 6.98
C GLU A 57 -20.42 -7.90 8.22
N LYS A 58 -19.48 -8.83 8.01
CA LYS A 58 -18.69 -9.44 9.09
C LYS A 58 -17.56 -8.55 9.64
N GLY A 59 -17.34 -7.36 9.08
CA GLY A 59 -16.23 -6.47 9.45
C GLY A 59 -14.84 -7.05 9.16
N ARG A 60 -14.74 -8.06 8.28
CA ARG A 60 -13.50 -8.77 7.91
C ARG A 60 -13.05 -8.48 6.48
N CYS A 61 -13.59 -7.43 5.88
CA CYS A 61 -13.21 -7.03 4.54
C CYS A 61 -11.98 -6.12 4.56
N ASP A 62 -11.31 -6.03 3.41
CA ASP A 62 -10.21 -5.10 3.20
C ASP A 62 -10.69 -3.98 2.29
N PRO A 63 -10.78 -2.74 2.77
CA PRO A 63 -11.30 -1.66 1.94
C PRO A 63 -10.30 -1.29 0.85
N CYS A 64 -10.78 -1.03 -0.36
CA CYS A 64 -9.96 -0.52 -1.46
C CYS A 64 -9.41 0.87 -1.12
N VAL A 65 -8.15 1.13 -1.42
CA VAL A 65 -7.51 2.44 -1.19
C VAL A 65 -7.94 3.47 -2.24
N PHE A 66 -8.25 3.03 -3.46
CA PHE A 66 -8.61 3.88 -4.59
C PHE A 66 -10.09 4.28 -4.60
N PHE A 67 -10.96 3.47 -3.98
CA PHE A 67 -12.40 3.72 -4.01
C PHE A 67 -12.80 5.04 -3.34
N THR A 68 -12.14 5.41 -2.24
CA THR A 68 -12.51 6.61 -1.47
C THR A 68 -11.98 7.92 -2.07
N SER A 69 -10.98 7.85 -2.94
CA SER A 69 -10.23 9.02 -3.43
C SER A 69 -10.64 9.42 -4.84
N VAL A 70 -10.09 8.73 -5.83
CA VAL A 70 -10.29 9.00 -7.27
C VAL A 70 -11.30 8.06 -7.93
N GLY A 71 -11.71 7.01 -7.21
CA GLY A 71 -12.46 5.90 -7.76
C GLY A 71 -11.51 4.78 -8.24
N CYS A 72 -11.87 3.53 -7.97
CA CYS A 72 -11.09 2.38 -8.42
C CYS A 72 -11.43 2.06 -9.88
N SER A 73 -10.44 2.03 -10.76
CA SER A 73 -10.63 1.74 -12.19
C SER A 73 -11.10 0.31 -12.47
N LYS A 74 -10.86 -0.63 -11.54
CA LYS A 74 -11.37 -2.02 -11.63
C LYS A 74 -12.88 -2.12 -11.42
N GLY A 75 -13.53 -1.05 -10.98
CA GLY A 75 -14.98 -0.98 -10.79
C GLY A 75 -15.53 -2.12 -9.93
N VAL A 76 -16.53 -2.82 -10.46
CA VAL A 76 -17.22 -3.93 -9.77
C VAL A 76 -16.36 -5.21 -9.69
N GLY A 77 -15.37 -5.35 -10.59
CA GLY A 77 -14.43 -6.47 -10.60
C GLY A 77 -13.28 -6.33 -9.60
N CYS A 78 -13.24 -5.27 -8.80
CA CYS A 78 -12.21 -5.09 -7.79
C CYS A 78 -12.35 -6.17 -6.69
N PRO A 79 -11.28 -6.91 -6.34
CA PRO A 79 -11.33 -7.93 -5.30
C PRO A 79 -11.36 -7.36 -3.87
N TYR A 80 -11.38 -6.03 -3.73
CA TYR A 80 -11.36 -5.32 -2.46
C TYR A 80 -12.68 -4.61 -2.21
N CYS A 81 -12.92 -4.26 -0.95
CA CYS A 81 -14.21 -3.73 -0.53
C CYS A 81 -14.41 -2.27 -0.95
N HIS A 82 -15.49 -2.05 -1.70
CA HIS A 82 -15.97 -0.73 -2.16
C HIS A 82 -17.16 -0.21 -1.34
N PHE A 83 -17.48 -0.86 -0.21
CA PHE A 83 -18.48 -0.31 0.69
C PHE A 83 -17.90 0.87 1.48
N PRO A 84 -18.73 1.83 1.94
CA PRO A 84 -18.26 2.93 2.75
C PRO A 84 -17.67 2.43 4.07
N HIS A 85 -16.46 2.87 4.38
CA HIS A 85 -15.79 2.58 5.64
C HIS A 85 -15.59 3.86 6.43
N GLY A 86 -15.87 3.81 7.72
CA GLY A 86 -15.50 4.89 8.63
C GLY A 86 -14.00 5.13 8.62
N GLU A 87 -13.58 6.37 8.87
CA GLU A 87 -12.17 6.71 8.96
C GLU A 87 -11.48 5.88 10.05
N VAL A 88 -10.52 5.06 9.64
CA VAL A 88 -9.66 4.36 10.60
C VAL A 88 -8.82 5.42 11.31
N LYS A 89 -9.15 5.65 12.58
CA LYS A 89 -8.36 6.51 13.47
C LYS A 89 -7.00 5.85 13.64
N SER A 90 -5.98 6.39 12.96
CA SER A 90 -4.59 5.96 13.16
C SER A 90 -4.15 6.47 14.53
N THR A 91 -4.37 5.66 15.57
CA THR A 91 -4.10 6.04 16.97
C THR A 91 -2.64 6.40 17.21
N HIS A 92 -1.72 5.83 16.44
CA HIS A 92 -0.29 6.10 16.57
C HIS A 92 0.28 6.76 15.30
N ARG A 93 0.83 7.97 15.44
CA ARG A 93 1.61 8.62 14.40
C ARG A 93 3.04 8.05 14.42
N PRO A 94 3.53 7.41 13.35
CA PRO A 94 4.89 6.89 13.34
C PRO A 94 5.93 8.00 13.54
N ARG A 95 7.10 7.62 14.07
CA ARG A 95 8.26 8.52 14.21
C ARG A 95 8.68 9.07 12.86
N LYS A 96 9.32 10.25 12.85
CA LYS A 96 9.73 10.96 11.62
C LYS A 96 10.47 10.04 10.64
N GLN A 97 11.51 9.36 11.10
CA GLN A 97 12.31 8.45 10.27
C GLN A 97 11.47 7.34 9.61
N THR A 98 10.53 6.76 10.34
CA THR A 98 9.64 5.72 9.83
C THR A 98 8.69 6.26 8.76
N ARG A 99 8.15 7.48 8.95
CA ARG A 99 7.32 8.12 7.92
C ARG A 99 8.11 8.47 6.66
N ASP A 100 9.32 9.00 6.84
CA ASP A 100 10.20 9.36 5.72
C ASP A 100 10.56 8.11 4.90
N LYS A 101 10.80 6.98 5.58
CA LYS A 101 10.97 5.67 4.94
C LYS A 101 9.74 5.27 4.12
N TYR A 102 8.54 5.27 4.71
CA TYR A 102 7.32 4.90 3.97
C TYR A 102 7.04 5.81 2.76
N LYS A 103 7.33 7.11 2.88
CA LYS A 103 7.21 8.04 1.75
C LYS A 103 8.19 7.68 0.62
N ALA A 104 9.45 7.41 0.96
CA ALA A 104 10.45 7.01 -0.01
C ALA A 104 10.08 5.67 -0.69
N ASP A 105 9.68 4.67 0.10
CA ASP A 105 9.28 3.36 -0.40
C ASP A 105 8.07 3.47 -1.37
N LEU A 106 7.06 4.28 -1.03
CA LEU A 106 5.92 4.52 -1.93
C LEU A 106 6.30 5.29 -3.20
N GLN A 107 7.17 6.30 -3.08
CA GLN A 107 7.62 7.07 -4.24
C GLN A 107 8.46 6.22 -5.20
N ASP A 108 9.32 5.37 -4.66
CA ASP A 108 10.10 4.40 -5.45
C ASP A 108 9.17 3.45 -6.21
N LEU A 109 8.15 2.90 -5.54
CA LEU A 109 7.15 2.05 -6.17
C LEU A 109 6.36 2.75 -7.28
N LEU A 110 5.96 4.01 -7.06
CA LEU A 110 5.26 4.80 -8.07
C LEU A 110 6.14 5.12 -9.28
N LEU A 111 7.43 5.38 -9.05
CA LEU A 111 8.41 5.67 -10.10
C LEU A 111 8.75 4.42 -10.92
N GLN A 112 8.89 3.26 -10.28
CA GLN A 112 9.18 1.99 -10.96
C GLN A 112 8.12 1.57 -11.98
N HIS A 113 6.88 2.00 -11.80
CA HIS A 113 5.75 1.66 -12.67
C HIS A 113 5.27 2.85 -13.53
N ASP A 114 6.07 3.91 -13.67
CA ASP A 114 5.77 5.09 -14.48
C ASP A 114 4.38 5.70 -14.18
N GLY A 115 3.93 5.62 -12.93
CA GLY A 115 2.59 6.10 -12.53
C GLY A 115 1.41 5.25 -13.05
N ARG A 116 1.63 4.04 -13.60
CA ARG A 116 0.56 3.11 -13.98
C ARG A 116 -0.08 2.48 -12.74
N LEU A 117 -0.97 3.25 -12.09
CA LEU A 117 -1.65 2.90 -10.83
C LEU A 117 -2.41 1.56 -10.90
N GLU A 118 -2.91 1.17 -12.08
CA GLU A 118 -3.68 -0.06 -12.26
C GLU A 118 -2.83 -1.32 -12.06
N GLU A 119 -1.58 -1.28 -12.52
CA GLU A 119 -0.64 -2.39 -12.44
C GLU A 119 -0.20 -2.62 -11.00
N ILE A 120 0.13 -1.54 -10.29
CA ILE A 120 0.53 -1.56 -8.88
C ILE A 120 -0.62 -1.62 -7.89
N HIS A 121 -1.87 -1.68 -8.37
CA HIS A 121 -3.05 -1.67 -7.52
C HIS A 121 -3.00 -2.76 -6.45
N ALA A 122 -2.56 -3.97 -6.80
CA ALA A 122 -2.46 -5.08 -5.86
C ALA A 122 -1.35 -4.87 -4.81
N GLU A 123 -0.22 -4.31 -5.23
CA GLU A 123 0.94 -4.06 -4.38
C GLU A 123 0.69 -2.92 -3.38
N LEU A 124 0.14 -1.81 -3.85
CA LEU A 124 -0.27 -0.69 -3.01
C LEU A 124 -1.30 -1.12 -1.96
N GLN A 125 -2.24 -1.97 -2.37
CA GLN A 125 -3.24 -2.51 -1.48
C GLN A 125 -2.66 -3.49 -0.45
N ALA A 126 -1.66 -4.29 -0.84
CA ALA A 126 -0.92 -5.15 0.09
C ALA A 126 -0.13 -4.33 1.10
N GLU A 127 0.48 -3.21 0.70
CA GLU A 127 1.24 -2.35 1.61
C GLU A 127 0.32 -1.57 2.56
N ALA A 128 -0.83 -1.11 2.07
CA ALA A 128 -1.87 -0.48 2.89
C ALA A 128 -2.47 -1.43 3.94
N ARG A 129 -2.53 -2.74 3.68
CA ARG A 129 -2.95 -3.75 4.66
C ARG A 129 -1.96 -3.90 5.82
N LYS A 130 -0.65 -3.82 5.53
CA LYS A 130 0.39 -3.93 6.56
C LYS A 130 0.43 -2.72 7.47
N ASN A 131 0.22 -1.53 6.91
CA ASN A 131 0.45 -0.26 7.62
C ASN A 131 -0.71 0.74 7.43
N PRO A 132 -1.51 1.05 8.46
CA PRO A 132 -2.62 2.00 8.35
C PRO A 132 -2.15 3.44 8.04
N TYR A 133 -0.90 3.77 8.37
CA TYR A 133 -0.31 5.05 7.98
C TYR A 133 -0.07 5.15 6.46
N VAL A 134 0.46 4.08 5.85
CA VAL A 134 0.69 4.02 4.39
C VAL A 134 -0.63 4.18 3.64
N ARG A 135 -1.70 3.55 4.14
CA ARG A 135 -3.05 3.72 3.58
C ARG A 135 -3.47 5.20 3.50
N LYS A 136 -3.36 5.94 4.61
CA LYS A 136 -3.70 7.37 4.63
C LYS A 136 -2.80 8.20 3.72
N LEU A 137 -1.53 7.83 3.64
CA LEU A 137 -0.56 8.49 2.79
C LEU A 137 -0.92 8.31 1.30
N LEU A 138 -1.33 7.10 0.90
CA LEU A 138 -1.83 6.81 -0.44
C LEU A 138 -3.12 7.55 -0.77
N GLN A 139 -4.09 7.61 0.16
CA GLN A 139 -5.29 8.41 -0.01
C GLN A 139 -4.93 9.88 -0.27
N GLY A 140 -3.98 10.44 0.48
CA GLY A 140 -3.50 11.81 0.27
C GLY A 140 -2.81 12.05 -1.08
N TYR A 141 -2.09 11.06 -1.63
CA TYR A 141 -1.52 11.15 -2.98
C TYR A 141 -2.59 11.12 -4.07
N LEU A 142 -3.63 10.31 -3.88
CA LEU A 142 -4.71 10.13 -4.86
C LEU A 142 -5.72 11.29 -4.84
N ASP A 143 -6.08 11.80 -3.66
CA ASP A 143 -7.08 12.87 -3.49
C ASP A 143 -6.68 14.18 -4.18
N GLY A 144 -5.44 14.28 -4.68
CA GLY A 144 -5.00 15.45 -5.44
C GLY A 144 -5.12 16.75 -4.66
N ARG A 145 -5.25 16.70 -3.32
CA ARG A 145 -5.18 17.88 -2.46
C ARG A 145 -3.76 18.40 -2.55
N GLU A 146 -3.55 19.25 -3.56
CA GLU A 146 -2.66 20.39 -3.57
C GLU A 146 -1.44 20.16 -2.67
N GLN A 147 -0.49 19.39 -3.19
CA GLN A 147 0.89 19.84 -3.07
C GLN A 147 1.08 21.02 -4.04
N ASP A 148 0.24 22.05 -3.91
CA ASP A 148 0.49 23.37 -4.45
C ASP A 148 1.60 23.95 -3.56
N GLU A 149 2.76 24.14 -4.17
CA GLU A 149 3.77 25.11 -3.75
C GLU A 149 4.57 24.84 -2.46
N GLY A 150 5.02 23.62 -2.16
CA GLY A 150 6.02 23.51 -1.07
C GLY A 150 6.66 22.18 -0.75
N MET A 151 6.06 21.05 -1.12
CA MET A 151 6.75 19.76 -1.06
C MET A 151 7.36 19.46 -2.41
N VAL A 152 8.31 20.32 -2.80
CA VAL A 152 9.42 19.85 -3.64
C VAL A 152 9.98 18.66 -2.85
N VAL A 153 9.59 17.44 -3.23
CA VAL A 153 10.44 16.27 -3.00
C VAL A 153 11.79 16.81 -3.44
N PRO A 154 12.78 16.97 -2.55
CA PRO A 154 14.05 17.51 -2.98
C PRO A 154 14.49 16.57 -4.08
N ARG A 155 14.30 17.00 -5.34
CA ARG A 155 14.85 16.35 -6.51
C ARG A 155 16.28 16.18 -6.06
N PRO A 156 16.78 14.95 -5.84
CA PRO A 156 18.10 14.77 -5.28
C PRO A 156 18.99 15.65 -6.14
N LEU A 157 19.43 16.75 -5.53
CA LEU A 157 20.16 17.80 -6.24
C LEU A 157 21.23 17.01 -6.96
N PRO A 158 21.36 17.12 -8.31
CA PRO A 158 22.41 16.41 -9.04
C PRO A 158 23.65 16.62 -8.22
N SER A 159 24.15 15.53 -7.62
CA SER A 159 25.09 15.56 -6.49
C SER A 159 26.05 16.68 -6.78
N ALA A 160 25.83 17.83 -6.15
CA ALA A 160 26.51 19.05 -6.55
C ALA A 160 27.96 18.67 -6.43
N ALA A 161 28.65 18.66 -7.58
CA ALA A 161 30.05 18.29 -7.66
C ALA A 161 30.70 18.93 -6.45
N VAL A 162 31.14 18.10 -5.50
CA VAL A 162 31.75 18.59 -4.27
C VAL A 162 32.81 19.56 -4.77
N PRO A 163 32.68 20.89 -4.53
CA PRO A 163 33.75 21.78 -4.91
C PRO A 163 34.96 21.22 -4.17
N GLY A 164 35.95 20.78 -4.95
CA GLY A 164 37.16 20.21 -4.41
C GLY A 164 37.66 21.11 -3.27
N PRO A 165 38.26 20.55 -2.21
CA PRO A 165 38.73 21.32 -1.08
C PRO A 165 39.53 22.51 -1.60
N GLY A 166 38.93 23.70 -1.53
CA GLY A 166 39.63 24.93 -1.85
C GLY A 166 40.85 25.01 -0.92
N PRO A 167 41.99 25.49 -1.41
CA PRO A 167 43.15 25.71 -0.55
C PRO A 167 42.75 26.71 0.53
N GLY A 168 42.51 26.20 1.73
CA GLY A 168 42.26 27.03 2.91
C GLY A 168 43.52 27.83 3.24
N PRO A 169 43.36 29.04 3.81
CA PRO A 169 44.49 29.82 4.27
C PRO A 169 45.25 29.04 5.35
N VAL A 170 46.56 28.92 5.16
CA VAL A 170 47.52 28.41 6.15
C VAL A 170 47.47 29.30 7.39
N GLY A 171 46.69 28.88 8.38
CA GLY A 171 46.76 29.42 9.73
C GLY A 171 48.06 29.01 10.42
N PRO A 172 48.61 29.84 11.34
CA PRO A 172 49.85 29.55 12.02
C PRO A 172 49.73 28.26 12.83
N VAL A 173 50.70 27.36 12.59
CA VAL A 173 50.84 26.07 13.24
C VAL A 173 51.15 26.31 14.71
N GLY A 174 50.17 26.09 15.58
CA GLY A 174 50.39 26.02 17.02
C GLY A 174 51.23 24.79 17.39
N PRO A 175 51.98 24.81 18.50
CA PRO A 175 52.87 23.71 18.89
C PRO A 175 52.07 22.42 19.11
N VAL A 176 52.44 21.42 18.34
CA VAL A 176 51.90 20.06 18.39
C VAL A 176 52.37 19.44 19.71
N GLY A 177 51.44 19.25 20.65
CA GLY A 177 51.71 18.47 21.86
C GLY A 177 52.01 17.01 21.51
N PRO A 178 52.82 16.30 22.31
CA PRO A 178 53.19 14.91 22.04
C PRO A 178 51.93 14.03 22.08
N MET A 179 51.52 13.52 20.91
CA MET A 179 50.49 12.50 20.82
C MET A 179 51.03 11.20 21.41
N GLY A 180 50.50 10.84 22.58
CA GLY A 180 50.72 9.54 23.20
C GLY A 180 50.32 8.43 22.24
N ILE A 181 51.30 7.60 21.89
CA ILE A 181 51.15 6.42 21.05
C ILE A 181 50.24 5.46 21.83
N ARG A 182 48.96 5.37 21.45
CA ARG A 182 48.08 4.32 21.94
C ARG A 182 48.39 3.05 21.17
N THR A 183 49.26 2.23 21.75
CA THR A 183 49.43 0.82 21.37
C THR A 183 48.07 0.13 21.48
N VAL A 184 47.52 -0.25 20.33
CA VAL A 184 46.34 -1.09 20.26
C VAL A 184 46.81 -2.52 20.47
N THR A 185 46.68 -3.01 21.69
CA THR A 185 46.90 -4.42 22.02
C THR A 185 45.78 -5.23 21.37
N VAL A 186 46.12 -5.96 20.30
CA VAL A 186 45.25 -6.98 19.72
C VAL A 186 45.15 -8.14 20.72
N GLY A 187 44.04 -8.20 21.44
CA GLY A 187 43.73 -9.30 22.34
C GLY A 187 43.42 -10.60 21.58
N PRO A 188 43.65 -11.77 22.21
CA PRO A 188 43.43 -13.06 21.59
C PRO A 188 41.95 -13.30 21.24
N LEU A 189 41.77 -14.00 20.14
CA LEU A 189 40.51 -14.44 19.54
C LEU A 189 39.64 -15.17 20.58
N SER A 190 38.71 -14.46 21.22
CA SER A 190 37.69 -15.07 22.07
C SER A 190 36.81 -15.98 21.21
N THR A 191 36.92 -17.27 21.47
CA THR A 191 35.93 -18.30 21.18
C THR A 191 34.52 -17.77 21.45
N GLY A 192 33.67 -17.90 20.44
CA GLY A 192 32.35 -17.28 20.38
C GLY A 192 31.44 -17.66 21.55
N PRO A 193 30.41 -16.82 21.82
CA PRO A 193 29.44 -17.13 22.84
C PRO A 193 28.69 -18.41 22.47
N ASP A 194 28.73 -19.35 23.42
CA ASP A 194 27.85 -20.50 23.54
C ASP A 194 26.40 -20.06 23.27
N VAL A 195 25.85 -20.48 22.14
CA VAL A 195 24.47 -20.20 21.75
C VAL A 195 23.61 -21.14 22.60
N GLY A 196 23.32 -20.70 23.82
CA GLY A 196 22.37 -21.36 24.71
C GLY A 196 21.04 -21.62 24.00
N PRO A 197 20.26 -22.60 24.47
CA PRO A 197 19.08 -23.09 23.79
C PRO A 197 18.13 -21.93 23.48
N ILE A 198 17.84 -21.77 22.19
CA ILE A 198 16.85 -20.84 21.65
C ILE A 198 15.55 -21.05 22.44
N PHE A 199 15.28 -20.12 23.35
CA PHE A 199 14.04 -20.07 24.09
C PHE A 199 12.95 -19.88 23.05
N GLN A 200 12.25 -20.97 22.70
CA GLN A 200 11.01 -20.92 21.95
C GLN A 200 10.02 -20.16 22.83
N GLN A 201 10.03 -18.83 22.72
CA GLN A 201 8.97 -18.00 23.26
C GLN A 201 7.72 -18.38 22.47
N ARG A 202 6.97 -19.34 23.05
CA ARG A 202 5.61 -19.66 22.66
C ARG A 202 4.88 -18.34 22.51
N TRP A 203 4.51 -18.00 21.28
CA TRP A 203 3.72 -16.83 20.99
C TRP A 203 2.38 -17.00 21.69
N ILE A 204 2.20 -16.30 22.83
CA ILE A 204 0.93 -16.28 23.54
C ILE A 204 0.08 -15.21 22.82
N PRO A 205 -1.03 -15.58 22.17
CA PRO A 205 -1.91 -14.59 21.57
C PRO A 205 -2.39 -13.62 22.66
N PRO A 206 -2.52 -12.31 22.35
CA PRO A 206 -3.03 -11.36 23.31
C PRO A 206 -4.45 -11.77 23.76
N PRO A 207 -4.81 -11.55 25.04
CA PRO A 207 -6.15 -11.86 25.51
C PRO A 207 -7.18 -11.06 24.70
N PRO A 208 -8.38 -11.61 24.47
CA PRO A 208 -9.44 -10.89 23.77
C PRO A 208 -9.77 -9.58 24.50
N PRO A 209 -10.17 -8.52 23.78
CA PRO A 209 -10.56 -7.26 24.39
C PRO A 209 -11.70 -7.52 25.39
N ALA A 210 -11.56 -6.95 26.59
CA ALA A 210 -12.57 -7.05 27.63
C ALA A 210 -13.93 -6.60 27.07
N ALA A 211 -14.95 -7.45 27.21
CA ALA A 211 -16.30 -7.13 26.80
C ALA A 211 -16.71 -5.78 27.40
N PRO A 212 -17.36 -4.88 26.62
CA PRO A 212 -17.80 -3.60 27.14
C PRO A 212 -18.70 -3.86 28.35
N ARG A 213 -18.30 -3.33 29.52
CA ARG A 213 -19.14 -3.32 30.71
C ARG A 213 -20.41 -2.58 30.34
N LEU A 214 -21.51 -3.32 30.19
CA LEU A 214 -22.82 -2.72 30.04
C LEU A 214 -23.08 -1.85 31.27
N PRO A 215 -23.57 -0.60 31.09
CA PRO A 215 -23.94 0.24 32.21
C PRO A 215 -25.06 -0.47 32.99
N SER A 216 -24.79 -0.77 34.26
CA SER A 216 -25.76 -1.29 35.22
C SER A 216 -26.83 -0.22 35.44
N GLY A 217 -27.88 -0.23 34.62
CA GLY A 217 -28.96 0.76 34.75
C GLY A 217 -30.02 0.80 33.65
N PHE A 218 -30.00 -0.09 32.66
CA PHE A 218 -31.06 -0.12 31.66
C PHE A 218 -32.27 -0.89 32.20
N VAL A 219 -33.22 -0.16 32.79
CA VAL A 219 -34.56 -0.66 33.10
C VAL A 219 -35.30 -0.82 31.77
N PRO A 220 -35.72 -2.04 31.36
CA PRO A 220 -36.50 -2.20 30.16
C PRO A 220 -37.86 -1.52 30.34
N ASN A 221 -38.11 -0.49 29.52
CA ASN A 221 -39.42 0.13 29.40
C ASN A 221 -40.36 -0.85 28.67
N HIS A 222 -41.21 -1.53 29.44
CA HIS A 222 -42.28 -2.38 28.92
C HIS A 222 -43.39 -1.50 28.33
N GLY A 223 -43.25 -1.13 27.06
CA GLY A 223 -44.21 -0.22 26.43
C GLY A 223 -44.11 -0.16 24.91
N SER A 224 -44.09 -1.30 24.23
CA SER A 224 -44.43 -1.33 22.79
C SER A 224 -44.99 -2.69 22.40
N VAL A 225 -46.32 -2.70 22.28
CA VAL A 225 -47.10 -3.77 21.66
C VAL A 225 -46.69 -3.83 20.19
N ALA A 226 -46.00 -4.91 19.81
CA ALA A 226 -45.74 -5.21 18.40
C ALA A 226 -47.06 -5.68 17.71
N PRO A 227 -47.35 -5.24 16.48
CA PRO A 227 -48.46 -5.79 15.71
C PRO A 227 -48.15 -7.24 15.26
N PRO A 228 -49.17 -8.10 15.11
CA PRO A 228 -49.01 -9.47 14.67
C PRO A 228 -48.49 -9.53 13.22
N ILE A 229 -47.47 -10.35 13.00
CA ILE A 229 -46.91 -10.65 11.68
C ILE A 229 -47.88 -11.60 10.96
N PRO A 230 -48.33 -11.33 9.72
CA PRO A 230 -49.13 -12.28 8.96
C PRO A 230 -48.27 -13.46 8.49
N SER A 231 -48.70 -14.67 8.87
CA SER A 231 -48.14 -15.94 8.42
C SER A 231 -48.45 -16.17 6.93
N SER A 232 -47.52 -15.89 6.04
CA SER A 232 -47.61 -16.29 4.63
C SER A 232 -47.18 -17.75 4.46
N SER A 233 -48.12 -18.67 4.68
CA SER A 233 -48.04 -20.01 4.10
C SER A 233 -48.30 -19.90 2.59
N SER A 234 -47.24 -20.02 1.80
CA SER A 234 -47.32 -20.30 0.36
C SER A 234 -46.22 -21.30 0.06
N ALA A 235 -46.51 -22.60 0.08
CA ALA A 235 -47.02 -23.34 -1.08
C ALA A 235 -46.08 -23.19 -2.29
N LEU A 236 -45.01 -23.97 -2.31
CA LEU A 236 -44.31 -24.34 -3.55
C LEU A 236 -44.26 -25.86 -3.64
N GLY A 237 -45.21 -26.41 -4.39
CA GLY A 237 -45.08 -27.73 -4.97
C GLY A 237 -44.07 -27.67 -6.12
N LEU A 238 -43.13 -28.60 -6.11
CA LEU A 238 -42.24 -28.87 -7.24
C LEU A 238 -42.48 -30.33 -7.65
N LEU A 239 -43.27 -30.47 -8.71
CA LEU A 239 -43.44 -31.70 -9.47
C LEU A 239 -42.11 -32.03 -10.17
N VAL A 240 -41.57 -33.20 -9.83
CA VAL A 240 -40.47 -33.84 -10.55
C VAL A 240 -41.03 -34.35 -11.88
N ASN A 241 -40.44 -33.92 -12.99
CA ASN A 241 -40.70 -34.50 -14.31
C ASN A 241 -39.40 -35.14 -14.80
N LEU A 242 -39.34 -36.47 -14.76
CA LEU A 242 -38.29 -37.30 -15.34
C LEU A 242 -38.79 -37.76 -16.71
N GLY A 243 -38.24 -37.17 -17.78
CA GLY A 243 -38.41 -37.64 -19.15
C GLY A 243 -37.23 -38.52 -19.55
N VAL A 244 -37.57 -39.72 -20.01
CA VAL A 244 -36.73 -40.74 -20.66
C VAL A 244 -36.54 -40.41 -22.13
#